data_AF-A0A497KQJ0-F1
#
_entry.id   AF-A0A497KQJ0-F1
#
_cell.length_a   1.000
_cell.length_b   1.000
_cell.length_c   1.000
_cell.angle_alpha   90.00
_cell.angle_beta   90.00
_cell.angle_gamma   90.00
#
_symmetry.space_group_name_H-M   'P 1'
#
loop_
_entity.id
_entity.type
_entity.pdbx_description
1 polymer ?
#
loop_
_entity_poly.entity_id
_entity_poly.type
_entity_poly.pdbx_seq_one_letter_code
_entity_poly.pdbx_strand_id
1 'polypeptide(L)'
;MLKLTEKLWWFRYFSAIGVAVLCTYLGVQNPVFQNIEVAFPIAILVYIFTYFVAKYIWKIKPEQLPKKRDLALYGVFAYFIAWFVFWILFYTLAIKFFGI
;
A
#
# COMPACT_ATOMS: atom_id res chain seq x y z
N MET A 1 6.67 -17.47 -16.85
CA MET A 1 6.69 -16.00 -16.91
C MET A 1 5.45 -15.47 -16.22
N LEU A 2 5.59 -14.86 -15.04
CA LEU A 2 4.49 -14.15 -14.39
C LEU A 2 3.97 -13.06 -15.32
N LYS A 3 2.64 -12.95 -15.47
CA LYS A 3 2.04 -11.87 -16.27
C LYS A 3 2.43 -10.53 -15.64
N LEU A 4 2.74 -9.52 -16.45
CA LEU A 4 3.19 -8.20 -15.98
C LEU A 4 2.20 -7.58 -14.97
N THR A 5 0.91 -7.84 -15.14
CA THR A 5 -0.18 -7.45 -14.22
C THR A 5 -0.07 -8.09 -12.85
N GLU A 6 0.35 -9.35 -12.78
CA GLU A 6 0.49 -10.10 -11.52
C GLU A 6 1.71 -9.63 -10.72
N LYS A 7 2.82 -9.30 -11.41
CA LYS A 7 3.99 -8.68 -10.77
C LYS A 7 3.63 -7.31 -10.15
N LEU A 8 2.84 -6.49 -10.86
CA LEU A 8 2.37 -5.20 -10.35
C LEU A 8 1.43 -5.38 -9.15
N TRP A 9 0.56 -6.39 -9.19
CA TRP A 9 -0.35 -6.71 -8.10
C TRP A 9 0.41 -7.08 -6.82
N TRP A 10 1.37 -8.00 -6.89
CA TRP A 10 2.20 -8.39 -5.76
C TRP A 10 3.01 -7.21 -5.21
N PHE A 11 3.56 -6.37 -6.08
CA PHE A 11 4.30 -5.19 -5.65
C PHE A 11 3.44 -4.22 -4.83
N ARG A 12 2.22 -3.94 -5.30
CA ARG A 12 1.26 -3.11 -4.56
C ARG A 12 0.89 -3.76 -3.23
N TYR A 13 0.64 -5.06 -3.22
CA TYR A 13 0.33 -5.80 -1.99
C TYR A 13 1.46 -5.70 -0.95
N PHE A 14 2.72 -5.95 -1.32
CA PHE A 14 3.85 -5.79 -0.41
C PHE A 14 4.06 -4.33 0.02
N SER A 15 3.83 -3.38 -0.88
CA SER A 15 3.88 -1.96 -0.53
C SER A 15 2.83 -1.62 0.52
N ALA A 16 1.61 -2.14 0.40
CA ALA A 16 0.53 -1.94 1.37
C ALA A 16 0.91 -2.46 2.78
N ILE A 17 1.56 -3.62 2.85
CA ILE A 17 2.07 -4.17 4.13
C ILE A 17 3.15 -3.24 4.72
N GLY A 18 4.10 -2.79 3.91
CA GLY A 18 5.14 -1.85 4.36
C GLY A 18 4.56 -0.53 4.88
N VAL A 19 3.53 -0.01 4.21
CA VAL A 19 2.81 1.19 4.66
C VAL A 19 2.04 0.94 5.94
N ALA A 20 1.42 -0.23 6.10
CA ALA A 20 0.72 -0.59 7.32
C ALA A 20 1.69 -0.60 8.52
N VAL A 21 2.87 -1.19 8.37
CA VAL A 21 3.93 -1.16 9.40
C VAL A 21 4.35 0.28 9.71
N LEU A 22 4.56 1.11 8.68
CA LEU A 22 4.93 2.51 8.85
C LEU A 22 3.86 3.30 9.61
N CYS A 23 2.58 3.16 9.24
CA CYS A 23 1.47 3.83 9.92
C CYS A 23 1.34 3.35 11.37
N THR A 24 1.51 2.06 11.65
CA THR A 24 1.53 1.54 13.02
C THR A 24 2.70 2.12 13.82
N TYR A 25 3.91 2.14 13.26
CA TYR A 25 5.10 2.67 13.92
C TYR A 25 4.94 4.16 14.27
N LEU A 26 4.45 4.96 13.32
CA LEU A 26 4.16 6.37 13.55
C LEU A 26 3.05 6.57 14.58
N GLY A 27 2.00 5.75 14.53
CA GLY A 27 0.87 5.78 15.48
C GLY A 27 1.26 5.38 16.91
N VAL A 28 2.25 4.50 17.05
CA VAL A 28 2.83 4.13 18.35
C VAL A 28 3.65 5.28 18.95
N GLN A 29 4.38 6.04 18.13
CA GLN A 29 5.15 7.19 18.61
C GLN A 29 4.29 8.42 18.90
N ASN A 30 3.25 8.63 18.08
CA ASN A 30 2.37 9.77 18.22
C ASN A 30 0.92 9.35 17.85
N PRO A 31 -0.02 9.40 18.82
CA PRO A 31 -1.42 9.01 18.61
C PRO A 31 -2.13 9.73 17.46
N VAL A 32 -1.66 10.92 17.05
CA VAL A 32 -2.22 11.65 15.91
C VAL A 32 -2.19 10.81 14.63
N PHE A 33 -1.17 9.97 14.45
CA PHE A 33 -1.04 9.09 13.28
C PHE A 33 -1.91 7.82 13.36
N GLN A 34 -2.57 7.56 14.49
CA GLN A 34 -3.58 6.51 14.61
C GLN A 34 -4.90 6.93 13.97
N ASN A 35 -5.15 8.23 13.86
CA ASN A 35 -6.35 8.73 13.23
C ASN A 35 -6.35 8.36 11.74
N ILE A 36 -7.48 7.82 11.29
CA ILE A 36 -7.66 7.44 9.88
C ILE A 36 -7.47 8.64 8.94
N GLU A 37 -7.79 9.85 9.41
CA GLU A 37 -7.60 11.11 8.69
C GLU A 37 -6.13 11.40 8.33
N VAL A 38 -5.19 10.86 9.10
CA VAL A 38 -3.74 11.03 8.89
C VAL A 38 -3.15 9.80 8.21
N ALA A 39 -3.57 8.59 8.62
CA ALA A 39 -3.07 7.34 8.05
C ALA A 39 -3.53 7.12 6.59
N PHE A 40 -4.74 7.55 6.24
CA PHE A 40 -5.31 7.35 4.91
C PHE A 40 -4.61 8.18 3.82
N PRO A 41 -4.33 9.49 4.01
CA PRO A 41 -3.49 10.25 3.08
C PRO A 41 -2.11 9.63 2.85
N ILE A 42 -1.47 9.08 3.89
CA ILE A 42 -0.17 8.40 3.76
C ILE A 42 -0.31 7.17 2.84
N ALA A 43 -1.36 6.38 3.03
CA ALA A 43 -1.63 5.22 2.19
C ALA A 43 -1.89 5.61 0.72
N ILE A 44 -2.62 6.71 0.49
CA ILE A 44 -2.84 7.25 -0.86
C ILE A 44 -1.53 7.74 -1.49
N LEU A 45 -0.70 8.48 -0.74
CA LEU A 45 0.57 8.99 -1.24
C LEU A 45 1.50 7.86 -1.69
N VAL A 46 1.61 6.80 -0.89
CA VAL A 46 2.42 5.64 -1.26
C VAL A 46 1.79 4.85 -2.40
N TYR A 47 0.46 4.77 -2.46
CA TYR A 47 -0.23 4.18 -3.59
C TYR A 47 0.08 4.92 -4.91
N ILE A 48 0.02 6.26 -4.90
CA ILE A 48 0.42 7.10 -6.04
C ILE A 48 1.89 6.85 -6.37
N PHE A 49 2.77 6.75 -5.37
CA PHE A 49 4.18 6.44 -5.57
C PHE A 49 4.37 5.08 -6.27
N THR A 50 3.57 4.06 -5.96
CA THR A 50 3.63 2.77 -6.66
C THR A 50 3.33 2.91 -8.17
N TYR A 51 2.45 3.84 -8.54
CA TYR A 51 2.19 4.15 -9.94
C TYR A 51 3.40 4.83 -10.62
N PHE A 52 4.05 5.77 -9.93
CA PHE A 52 5.29 6.39 -10.42
C PHE A 52 6.40 5.34 -10.61
N VAL A 53 6.60 4.44 -9.65
CA VAL A 53 7.58 3.35 -9.76
C VAL A 53 7.26 2.45 -10.96
N ALA A 54 6.01 2.03 -11.13
CA ALA A 54 5.59 1.19 -12.25
C ALA A 54 5.83 1.87 -13.62
N LYS A 55 5.54 3.18 -13.70
CA LYS A 55 5.66 3.96 -14.95
C LYS A 55 7.12 4.30 -15.28
N TYR A 56 7.89 4.81 -14.33
CA TYR A 56 9.22 5.37 -14.58
C TYR A 56 10.34 4.36 -14.39
N ILE A 57 10.25 3.50 -13.36
CA ILE A 57 11.32 2.53 -13.06
C ILE A 57 11.17 1.28 -13.92
N TRP A 58 9.96 0.70 -13.97
CA TRP A 58 9.71 -0.50 -14.76
C TRP A 58 9.38 -0.25 -16.21
N LYS A 59 9.29 1.01 -16.64
CA LYS A 59 9.00 1.44 -18.02
C LYS A 59 7.80 0.69 -18.61
N ILE A 60 6.81 0.34 -17.77
CA ILE A 60 5.62 -0.37 -18.22
C ILE A 60 4.85 0.59 -19.10
N LYS A 61 4.88 0.32 -20.42
CA LYS A 61 4.15 1.16 -21.37
C LYS A 61 2.66 0.83 -21.30
N PRO A 62 1.77 1.82 -21.37
CA PRO A 62 0.33 1.58 -21.41
C PRO A 62 -0.10 0.69 -22.58
N GLU A 63 0.71 0.63 -23.64
CA GLU A 63 0.48 -0.22 -24.82
C GLU A 63 0.68 -1.72 -24.55
N GLN A 64 1.42 -2.10 -23.50
CA GLN A 64 1.64 -3.51 -23.14
C GLN A 64 0.49 -4.11 -22.33
N LEU A 65 -0.54 -3.32 -22.05
CA LEU A 65 -1.69 -3.71 -21.26
C LEU A 65 -2.96 -3.68 -22.09
N PRO A 66 -3.89 -4.65 -21.89
CA PRO A 66 -5.12 -4.76 -22.66
C PRO A 66 -5.99 -3.50 -22.57
N LYS A 67 -5.92 -2.74 -21.46
CA LYS A 67 -6.54 -1.41 -21.31
C LYS A 67 -5.64 -0.47 -20.49
N LYS A 68 -5.42 0.76 -20.96
CA LYS A 68 -4.63 1.80 -20.25
C LYS A 68 -5.14 2.12 -18.83
N ARG A 69 -6.45 1.95 -18.56
CA ARG A 69 -7.08 2.13 -17.23
C ARG A 69 -6.73 1.02 -16.24
N ASP A 70 -6.31 -0.16 -16.71
CA ASP A 70 -5.98 -1.28 -15.83
C ASP A 70 -4.70 -1.00 -15.05
N LEU A 71 -3.68 -0.33 -15.61
CA LEU A 71 -2.44 -0.07 -14.87
C LEU A 71 -2.69 0.69 -13.55
N ALA A 72 -3.61 1.66 -13.57
CA ALA A 72 -4.01 2.38 -12.36
C ALA A 72 -4.91 1.49 -11.51
N LEU A 73 -6.03 0.99 -12.03
CA LEU A 73 -7.05 0.35 -11.17
C LEU A 73 -6.69 -1.07 -10.69
N TYR A 74 -5.76 -1.75 -11.35
CA TYR A 74 -5.44 -3.16 -11.08
C TYR A 74 -4.70 -3.34 -9.76
N GLY A 75 -5.37 -3.92 -8.77
CA GLY A 75 -4.80 -4.08 -7.43
C GLY A 75 -4.95 -2.86 -6.52
N VAL A 76 -5.72 -1.83 -6.90
CA VAL A 76 -6.18 -0.76 -5.97
C VAL A 76 -6.86 -1.39 -4.75
N PHE A 77 -7.87 -2.21 -5.01
CA PHE A 77 -8.65 -2.82 -3.93
C PHE A 77 -7.78 -3.73 -3.06
N ALA A 78 -6.92 -4.53 -3.68
CA ALA A 78 -5.99 -5.38 -2.95
C ALA A 78 -5.03 -4.56 -2.08
N TYR A 79 -4.52 -3.43 -2.58
CA TYR A 79 -3.68 -2.52 -1.82
C TYR A 79 -4.40 -1.95 -0.59
N PHE A 80 -5.56 -1.32 -0.78
CA PHE A 80 -6.26 -0.65 0.33
C PHE A 80 -6.82 -1.64 1.35
N ILE A 81 -7.34 -2.79 0.91
CA ILE A 81 -7.80 -3.85 1.81
C ILE A 81 -6.63 -4.42 2.61
N ALA A 82 -5.52 -4.76 1.93
CA ALA A 82 -4.34 -5.27 2.62
C ALA A 82 -3.81 -4.25 3.62
N TRP A 83 -3.61 -3.00 3.20
CA TRP A 83 -3.14 -1.93 4.08
C TRP A 83 -4.03 -1.81 5.32
N PHE A 84 -5.35 -1.74 5.15
CA PHE A 84 -6.27 -1.57 6.26
C PHE A 84 -6.27 -2.76 7.22
N VAL A 85 -6.33 -3.99 6.70
CA VAL A 85 -6.31 -5.22 7.50
C VAL A 85 -4.98 -5.36 8.26
N PHE A 86 -3.85 -5.18 7.57
CA PHE A 86 -2.53 -5.28 8.21
C PHE A 86 -2.27 -4.14 9.18
N TRP A 87 -2.78 -2.94 8.92
CA TRP A 87 -2.62 -1.82 9.84
C TRP A 87 -3.33 -2.07 11.17
N ILE A 88 -4.57 -2.55 11.13
CA ILE A 88 -5.31 -2.96 12.35
C ILE A 88 -4.58 -4.11 13.05
N LEU A 89 -4.12 -5.11 12.30
CA LEU A 89 -3.41 -6.26 12.84
C LEU A 89 -2.11 -5.84 13.55
N PHE A 90 -1.27 -5.05 12.90
CA PHE A 90 -0.01 -4.58 13.48
C PHE A 90 -0.25 -3.64 14.64
N TYR A 91 -1.28 -2.78 14.57
CA TYR A 91 -1.64 -1.92 15.68
C TYR A 91 -2.08 -2.73 16.91
N THR A 92 -2.92 -3.74 16.71
CA THR A 92 -3.37 -4.64 17.78
C THR A 92 -2.19 -5.40 18.39
N LEU A 93 -1.28 -5.90 17.55
CA LEU A 93 -0.06 -6.54 18.01
C LEU A 93 0.84 -5.55 18.77
N ALA A 94 0.99 -4.32 18.29
CA ALA A 94 1.82 -3.31 18.93
C ALA A 94 1.30 -2.97 20.33
N ILE A 95 0.00 -2.78 20.51
CA ILE A 95 -0.63 -2.59 21.84
C ILE A 95 -0.28 -3.78 22.75
N LYS A 96 -0.50 -5.01 22.26
CA LYS A 96 -0.33 -6.22 23.08
C LYS A 96 1.13 -6.50 23.45
N PHE A 97 2.09 -6.21 22.57
CA PHE A 97 3.51 -6.46 22.79
C PHE A 97 4.21 -5.34 23.55
N PHE A 98 3.88 -4.08 23.26
CA PHE A 98 4.54 -2.91 23.86
C PHE A 98 3.80 -2.35 25.09
N GLY A 99 2.59 -2.83 25.39
CA GLY A 99 1.86 -2.47 26.61
C GLY A 99 1.46 -1.00 26.68
N ILE A 100 1.24 -0.37 25.52
CA ILE A 100 0.73 1.00 25.36
C ILE A 100 -0.78 1.00 25.54
#